data_AF-A0A498LJY7-F1
#
_entry.id   AF-A0A498LJY7-F1
#
_cell.length_a   1.000
_cell.length_b   1.000
_cell.length_c   1.000
_cell.angle_alpha   90.00
_cell.angle_beta   90.00
_cell.angle_gamma   90.00
#
_symmetry.space_group_name_H-M   'P 1'
#
loop_
_entity.id
_entity.type
_entity.pdbx_description
1 polymer ?
#
loop_
_entity_poly.entity_id
_entity_poly.type
_entity_poly.pdbx_seq_one_letter_code
_entity_poly.pdbx_strand_id
1 'polypeptide(L)'
;MDTRASLSILLLLFGISQASPFMHELNHALGFYHEQTRSDRDQYVKINWENISPDMAYNFQRQNTNNQNTPYDYGSVMHYGRTAFSIQPGLETITPIPDGTVEIGQRQGMSNTDILRINKLYGC
;
A
#
# COMPACT_ATOMS: atom_id res chain seq x y z
N MET A 1 17.76 23.38 -18.61
CA MET A 1 16.30 23.20 -18.44
C MET A 1 16.14 21.88 -17.71
N ASP A 2 15.95 21.96 -16.41
CA ASP A 2 15.81 20.82 -15.52
C ASP A 2 14.33 20.39 -15.53
N THR A 3 14.03 19.23 -16.11
CA THR A 3 12.65 18.73 -16.30
C THR A 3 12.16 17.85 -15.15
N ARG A 4 12.77 17.94 -13.97
CA ARG A 4 12.30 17.22 -12.78
C ARG A 4 11.12 17.93 -12.12
N ALA A 5 9.99 17.99 -12.83
CA ALA A 5 8.71 18.15 -12.14
C ALA A 5 8.49 16.88 -11.33
N SER A 6 8.46 16.98 -10.00
CA SER A 6 8.05 15.87 -9.15
C SER A 6 6.65 15.43 -9.56
N LEU A 7 6.33 14.14 -9.42
CA LEU A 7 5.01 13.60 -9.76
C LEU A 7 3.87 14.41 -9.12
N SER A 8 4.11 14.96 -7.92
CA SER A 8 3.21 15.87 -7.21
C SER A 8 2.90 17.15 -8.00
N ILE A 9 3.89 17.74 -8.68
CA ILE A 9 3.71 18.94 -9.53
C ILE A 9 2.90 18.57 -10.78
N LEU A 10 3.13 17.39 -11.36
CA LEU A 10 2.41 16.93 -12.55
C LEU A 10 0.92 16.67 -12.24
N LEU A 11 0.61 16.04 -11.11
CA LEU A 11 -0.77 15.76 -10.67
C LEU A 11 -1.57 17.04 -10.38
N LEU A 12 -0.92 18.05 -9.78
CA LEU A 12 -1.51 19.37 -9.55
C LEU A 12 -1.78 20.13 -10.86
N LEU A 13 -0.87 20.03 -11.85
CA LEU A 13 -1.02 20.67 -13.16
C LEU A 13 -2.19 20.11 -13.97
N PHE A 14 -2.55 18.84 -13.77
CA PHE A 14 -3.69 18.21 -14.45
C PHE A 14 -5.01 18.31 -13.68
N GLY A 15 -5.06 19.04 -12.55
CA GLY A 15 -6.28 19.19 -11.76
C GLY A 15 -6.79 17.87 -11.16
N ILE A 16 -5.93 16.85 -11.09
CA ILE A 16 -6.25 15.58 -10.46
C ILE A 16 -6.24 15.83 -8.96
N SER A 17 -7.43 15.90 -8.36
CA SER A 17 -7.56 15.87 -6.91
C SER A 17 -6.92 14.58 -6.39
N GLN A 18 -6.44 14.60 -5.14
CA GLN A 18 -5.89 13.43 -4.45
C GLN A 18 -6.98 12.37 -4.17
N ALA A 19 -7.82 12.04 -5.15
CA ALA A 19 -8.82 11.00 -5.06
C ALA A 19 -8.09 9.67 -4.87
N SER A 20 -8.07 9.20 -3.64
CA SER A 20 -7.27 8.06 -3.26
C SER A 20 -7.54 6.76 -4.01
N PRO A 21 -8.76 6.44 -4.49
CA PRO A 21 -8.95 5.27 -5.35
C PRO A 21 -8.12 5.39 -6.63
N PHE A 22 -8.13 6.58 -7.26
CA PHE A 22 -7.33 6.82 -8.46
C PHE A 22 -5.83 6.67 -8.18
N MET A 23 -5.33 7.23 -7.08
CA MET A 23 -3.91 7.10 -6.72
C MET A 23 -3.50 5.65 -6.42
N HIS A 24 -4.39 4.86 -5.81
CA HIS A 24 -4.16 3.42 -5.57
C HIS A 24 -4.02 2.67 -6.89
N GLU A 25 -4.97 2.85 -7.81
CA GLU A 25 -4.92 2.20 -9.13
C GLU A 25 -3.77 2.70 -9.99
N LEU A 26 -3.43 3.99 -9.90
CA LEU A 26 -2.27 4.56 -10.58
C LEU A 26 -0.98 3.90 -10.08
N ASN A 27 -0.81 3.72 -8.77
CA ASN A 27 0.35 3.04 -8.22
C ASN A 27 0.44 1.57 -8.68
N HIS A 28 -0.69 0.87 -8.80
CA HIS A 28 -0.70 -0.45 -9.45
C HIS A 28 -0.20 -0.37 -10.90
N ALA A 29 -0.68 0.59 -11.70
CA ALA A 29 -0.23 0.78 -13.07
C ALA A 29 1.28 1.14 -13.17
N LEU A 30 1.83 1.81 -12.15
CA LEU A 30 3.27 2.09 -12.02
C LEU A 30 4.09 0.89 -11.52
N GLY A 31 3.45 -0.25 -11.23
CA GLY A 31 4.11 -1.50 -10.87
C GLY A 31 4.23 -1.78 -9.36
N PHE A 32 3.47 -1.06 -8.52
CA PHE A 32 3.46 -1.31 -7.07
C PHE A 32 2.43 -2.37 -6.69
N TYR A 33 2.86 -3.35 -5.88
CA TYR A 33 1.98 -4.30 -5.21
C TYR A 33 1.40 -3.72 -3.93
N HIS A 34 0.40 -4.40 -3.37
CA HIS A 34 -0.13 -4.04 -2.05
C HIS A 34 0.92 -4.18 -0.95
N GLU A 35 0.94 -3.25 -0.01
CA GLU A 35 2.01 -3.19 1.01
C GLU A 35 2.05 -4.44 1.89
N GLN A 36 0.88 -5.00 2.25
CA GLN A 36 0.80 -6.25 3.04
C GLN A 36 1.28 -7.52 2.31
N THR A 37 1.58 -7.41 1.02
CA THR A 37 2.11 -8.50 0.21
C THR A 37 3.63 -8.45 0.06
N ARG A 38 4.32 -7.46 0.67
CA ARG A 38 5.77 -7.39 0.63
C ARG A 38 6.45 -8.66 1.13
N SER A 39 7.65 -8.92 0.61
CA SER A 39 8.50 -10.04 1.00
C SER A 39 8.89 -10.05 2.49
N ASP A 40 8.93 -8.88 3.13
CA ASP A 40 9.29 -8.66 4.54
C ASP A 40 8.08 -8.45 5.47
N ARG A 41 6.85 -8.55 4.95
CA ARG A 41 5.63 -8.14 5.67
C ARG A 41 5.41 -8.85 7.01
N ASP A 42 5.87 -10.09 7.18
CA ASP A 42 5.68 -10.87 8.42
C ASP A 42 6.42 -10.27 9.63
N GLN A 43 7.31 -9.29 9.42
CA GLN A 43 7.94 -8.52 10.50
C GLN A 43 7.05 -7.38 11.03
N TYR A 44 5.98 -7.04 10.30
CA TYR A 44 5.16 -5.84 10.52
C TYR A 44 3.68 -6.15 10.68
N VAL A 45 3.17 -7.18 10.01
CA VAL A 45 1.77 -7.58 10.12
C VAL A 45 1.64 -9.08 10.28
N LYS A 46 0.67 -9.48 11.10
CA LYS A 46 0.13 -10.83 11.13
C LYS A 46 -1.08 -10.89 10.20
N ILE A 47 -1.12 -11.92 9.34
CA ILE A 47 -2.32 -12.27 8.60
C ILE A 47 -3.11 -13.31 9.39
N ASN A 48 -4.37 -13.00 9.70
CA ASN A 48 -5.29 -13.91 10.35
C ASN A 48 -6.05 -14.69 9.27
N TRP A 49 -5.40 -15.73 8.74
CA TRP A 49 -5.88 -16.54 7.62
C TRP A 49 -7.27 -17.15 7.87
N GLU A 50 -7.55 -17.50 9.12
CA GLU A 50 -8.83 -18.02 9.59
C GLU A 50 -10.00 -17.04 9.40
N ASN A 51 -9.71 -15.74 9.33
CA ASN A 51 -10.72 -14.69 9.17
C ASN A 51 -10.92 -14.28 7.71
N ILE A 52 -10.13 -14.79 6.77
CA ILE A 52 -10.21 -14.41 5.35
C ILE A 52 -11.20 -15.32 4.62
N SER A 53 -12.03 -14.75 3.75
CA SER A 53 -12.86 -15.53 2.82
C SER A 53 -11.96 -16.46 1.97
N PRO A 54 -12.20 -17.79 1.92
CA PRO A 54 -11.30 -18.73 1.25
C PRO A 54 -10.97 -18.36 -0.21
N ASP A 55 -11.97 -17.88 -0.95
CA ASP A 55 -11.82 -17.46 -2.35
C ASP A 55 -10.96 -16.20 -2.52
N MET A 56 -10.68 -15.48 -1.43
CA MET A 56 -9.93 -14.22 -1.43
C MET A 56 -8.54 -14.34 -0.78
N ALA A 57 -8.17 -15.51 -0.23
CA ALA A 57 -6.91 -15.73 0.46
C ALA A 57 -5.68 -15.42 -0.41
N TYR A 58 -5.78 -15.59 -1.73
CA TYR A 58 -4.68 -15.28 -2.65
C TYR A 58 -4.24 -13.80 -2.60
N ASN A 59 -5.12 -12.86 -2.22
CA ASN A 59 -4.80 -11.43 -2.11
C ASN A 59 -3.83 -11.09 -0.95
N PHE A 60 -3.59 -12.04 -0.04
CA PHE A 60 -2.72 -11.87 1.13
C PHE A 60 -1.40 -12.63 1.01
N GLN A 61 -1.22 -13.34 -0.10
CA GLN A 61 0.02 -14.06 -0.39
C GLN A 61 1.16 -13.06 -0.59
N ARG A 62 2.33 -13.39 -0.03
CA ARG A 62 3.53 -12.59 -0.23
C ARG A 62 3.95 -12.66 -1.69
N GLN A 63 4.36 -11.51 -2.21
CA GLN A 63 4.99 -11.35 -3.51
C GLN A 63 6.51 -11.26 -3.30
N ASN A 64 7.27 -11.65 -4.32
CA ASN A 64 8.72 -11.43 -4.34
C ASN A 64 8.99 -9.96 -4.73
N THR A 65 8.87 -9.05 -3.78
CA THR A 65 8.94 -7.61 -4.03
C THR A 65 10.36 -7.06 -3.99
N ASN A 66 10.68 -6.15 -4.92
CA ASN A 66 11.80 -5.23 -4.75
C ASN A 66 11.35 -4.09 -3.84
N ASN A 67 11.79 -4.11 -2.58
CA ASN A 67 11.42 -3.12 -1.58
C ASN A 67 12.17 -1.80 -1.71
N GLN A 68 13.10 -1.68 -2.67
CA GLN A 68 13.85 -0.45 -2.99
C GLN A 68 14.55 0.19 -1.77
N ASN A 69 14.93 -0.63 -0.79
CA ASN A 69 15.48 -0.20 0.50
C ASN A 69 14.60 0.88 1.18
N THR A 70 13.28 0.73 1.13
CA THR A 70 12.35 1.53 1.92
C THR A 70 11.76 0.69 3.05
N PRO A 71 11.47 1.32 4.20
CA PRO A 71 10.76 0.64 5.28
C PRO A 71 9.37 0.19 4.82
N TYR A 72 8.78 -0.74 5.56
CA TYR A 72 7.37 -1.07 5.47
C TYR A 72 6.52 0.13 5.94
N ASP A 73 5.48 0.47 5.18
CA ASP A 73 4.67 1.65 5.44
C ASP A 73 3.19 1.31 5.71
N TYR A 74 2.80 1.27 6.98
CA TYR A 74 1.41 1.09 7.40
C TYR A 74 0.46 2.15 6.80
N GLY A 75 0.96 3.35 6.55
CA GLY A 75 0.23 4.47 5.97
C GLY A 75 0.25 4.51 4.45
N SER A 76 0.85 3.52 3.76
CA SER A 76 0.82 3.46 2.30
C SER A 76 -0.62 3.39 1.78
N VAL A 77 -0.89 4.13 0.70
CA VAL A 77 -2.19 4.03 -0.02
C VAL A 77 -2.42 2.62 -0.57
N MET A 78 -1.35 1.82 -0.69
CA MET A 78 -1.36 0.45 -1.16
C MET A 78 -1.62 -0.58 -0.05
N HIS A 79 -1.69 -0.16 1.21
CA HIS A 79 -1.96 -1.08 2.32
C HIS A 79 -3.46 -1.41 2.40
N TYR A 80 -3.80 -2.67 2.64
CA TYR A 80 -5.19 -3.06 2.97
C TYR A 80 -5.61 -2.60 4.37
N GLY A 81 -6.92 -2.40 4.54
CA GLY A 81 -7.51 -2.19 5.86
C GLY A 81 -7.58 -3.48 6.67
N ARG A 82 -7.79 -3.33 7.99
CA ARG A 82 -7.83 -4.44 8.96
C ARG A 82 -8.81 -5.54 8.63
N THR A 83 -9.94 -5.22 8.02
CA THR A 83 -11.06 -6.14 7.76
C THR A 83 -11.20 -6.51 6.29
N ALA A 84 -10.19 -6.21 5.46
CA ALA A 84 -10.23 -6.48 4.03
C ALA A 84 -10.53 -7.97 3.77
N PHE A 85 -11.50 -8.27 2.91
CA PHE A 85 -11.90 -9.63 2.52
C PHE A 85 -12.24 -10.56 3.70
N SER A 86 -12.69 -10.00 4.81
CA SER A 86 -13.11 -10.78 5.97
C SER A 86 -14.28 -11.71 5.63
N ILE A 87 -14.26 -12.92 6.17
CA ILE A 87 -15.33 -13.92 6.05
C ILE A 87 -16.60 -13.50 6.82
N GLN A 88 -16.45 -12.66 7.84
CA GLN A 88 -17.56 -12.08 8.60
C GLN A 88 -17.31 -10.60 8.92
N PRO A 89 -18.34 -9.74 8.93
CA PRO A 89 -18.19 -8.33 9.26
C PRO A 89 -17.47 -8.13 10.61
N GLY A 90 -16.43 -7.29 10.61
CA GLY A 90 -15.71 -6.89 11.83
C GLY A 90 -14.53 -7.78 12.24
N LEU A 91 -14.34 -8.96 11.64
CA LEU A 91 -13.13 -9.75 11.90
C LEU A 91 -11.92 -9.13 11.21
N GLU A 92 -10.81 -9.01 11.95
CA GLU A 92 -9.54 -8.54 11.40
C GLU A 92 -8.85 -9.64 10.60
N THR A 93 -8.56 -9.37 9.33
CA THR A 93 -7.71 -10.21 8.47
C THR A 93 -6.23 -9.80 8.54
N ILE A 94 -5.95 -8.55 8.94
CA ILE A 94 -4.59 -8.02 9.12
C ILE A 94 -4.49 -7.34 10.48
N THR A 95 -3.53 -7.75 11.30
CA THR A 95 -3.20 -7.12 12.58
C THR A 95 -1.76 -6.63 12.57
N PRO A 96 -1.51 -5.31 12.71
CA PRO A 96 -0.15 -4.77 12.87
C PRO A 96 0.57 -5.33 14.10
N ILE A 97 1.89 -5.45 14.03
CA ILE A 97 2.75 -5.92 15.11
C ILE A 97 4.01 -5.03 15.22
N PRO A 98 4.59 -4.88 16.43
CA PRO A 98 4.12 -5.40 17.71
C PRO A 98 2.92 -4.62 18.27
N ASP A 99 2.64 -3.43 17.74
CA ASP A 99 1.54 -2.59 18.19
C ASP A 99 0.31 -2.78 17.30
N GLY A 100 -0.65 -3.56 17.81
CA GLY A 100 -1.91 -3.82 17.14
C GLY A 100 -2.84 -2.60 17.01
N THR A 101 -2.49 -1.42 17.54
CA THR A 101 -3.31 -0.19 17.44
C THR A 101 -2.97 0.68 16.23
N VAL A 102 -1.85 0.41 15.55
CA VAL A 102 -1.39 1.18 14.37
C VAL A 102 -2.45 1.22 13.27
N GLU A 103 -2.81 2.39 12.77
CA GLU A 103 -3.79 2.52 11.70
C GLU A 103 -3.24 2.01 10.35
N ILE A 104 -4.08 1.29 9.60
CA ILE A 104 -3.76 0.77 8.27
C ILE A 104 -4.96 0.91 7.34
N GLY A 105 -4.68 0.99 6.04
CA GLY A 105 -5.74 1.02 5.01
C GLY A 105 -6.29 2.40 4.71
N GLN A 106 -5.54 3.46 5.03
CA GLN A 106 -5.91 4.82 4.66
C GLN A 106 -6.11 4.93 3.14
N ARG A 107 -7.10 5.75 2.76
CA ARG A 107 -7.41 6.10 1.37
C ARG A 107 -7.60 7.61 1.24
N GLN A 108 -6.65 8.39 1.75
CA GLN A 108 -6.64 9.85 1.68
C GLN A 108 -5.62 10.36 0.63
N GLY A 109 -4.54 9.61 0.41
CA GLY A 109 -3.54 9.95 -0.60
C GLY A 109 -2.28 9.11 -0.47
N MET A 110 -1.31 9.33 -1.37
CA MET A 110 0.01 8.69 -1.29
C MET A 110 0.75 9.12 -0.02
N SER A 111 1.40 8.18 0.65
CA SER A 111 2.34 8.48 1.72
C SER A 111 3.65 9.05 1.17
N ASN A 112 4.51 9.56 2.07
CA ASN A 112 5.86 9.97 1.70
C ASN A 112 6.68 8.78 1.14
N THR A 113 6.44 7.56 1.64
CA THR A 113 7.13 6.36 1.16
C THR A 113 6.64 5.96 -0.23
N ASP A 114 5.33 6.06 -0.51
CA ASP A 114 4.78 5.81 -1.85
C ASP A 114 5.46 6.72 -2.89
N ILE A 115 5.53 8.03 -2.60
CA ILE A 115 6.17 9.02 -3.47
C ILE A 115 7.67 8.72 -3.62
N LEU A 116 8.37 8.39 -2.53
CA LEU A 116 9.79 8.05 -2.55
C LEU A 116 10.06 6.82 -3.43
N ARG A 117 9.23 5.78 -3.32
CA ARG A 117 9.38 4.54 -4.10
C ARG A 117 9.17 4.79 -5.59
N ILE A 118 8.21 5.64 -5.96
CA ILE A 118 8.01 6.06 -7.35
C ILE A 118 9.26 6.81 -7.86
N ASN A 119 9.74 7.80 -7.11
CA ASN A 119 10.94 8.56 -7.50
C ASN A 119 12.17 7.66 -7.64
N LYS A 120 12.37 6.70 -6.73
CA LYS A 120 13.46 5.71 -6.82
C LYS A 120 13.31 4.79 -8.04
N LEU A 121 12.09 4.41 -8.41
CA LEU A 121 11.85 3.51 -9.55
C LEU A 121 12.10 4.21 -10.88
N TYR A 122 11.72 5.48 -10.99
CA TYR A 122 11.76 6.26 -12.23
C TYR A 122 12.91 7.30 -12.30
N GLY A 123 13.77 7.37 -11.27
CA GLY A 123 14.98 8.19 -11.28
C GLY A 123 14.77 9.70 -11.11
N CYS A 124 13.72 10.10 -10.39
CA CYS A 124 13.36 11.51 -10.15
C CYS A 124 14.06 12.09 -8.92
#